data_AF-A0A818Q332-F1
#
_entry.id   AF-A0A818Q332-F1
#
_cell.length_a   1.000
_cell.length_b   1.000
_cell.length_c   1.000
_cell.angle_alpha   90.00
_cell.angle_beta   90.00
_cell.angle_gamma   90.00
#
_symmetry.space_group_name_H-M   'P 1'
#
loop_
_entity.id
_entity.type
_entity.pdbx_description
1 polymer ?
#
loop_
_entity_poly.entity_id
_entity_poly.type
_entity_poly.pdbx_seq_one_letter_code
_entity_poly.pdbx_strand_id
1 'polypeptide(L)'
;MILLLIDTDSLMHYDDRDSSASESEDDIILDEKSVEQALRSLLSSLERDHVNESLPLNKKQLLESVLSSYSTLTNIASEKGALHILPTIDVSTVAAITSLFTPWKNVIERVQATNTPSLHIVVTSYWYLFECLVVTKDEAADKAATGLIFFKRRTQQLLRAMFSLHDLHWIAAILNPRTRMLKRATDVERTHANCLVKAEITKIIETHQIDYNSPLLSSGNASSSPPS
;
A
#
# COMPACT_ATOMS: atom_id res chain seq x y z
N MET A 1 -2.93 -11.30 -3.24
CA MET A 1 -2.82 -9.83 -3.36
C MET A 1 -1.52 -9.35 -4.00
N ILE A 2 -0.34 -9.96 -3.75
CA ILE A 2 0.96 -9.51 -4.36
C ILE A 2 1.26 -10.17 -5.73
N LEU A 3 0.48 -11.15 -6.15
CA LEU A 3 0.70 -11.88 -7.41
C LEU A 3 0.34 -11.11 -8.67
N LEU A 4 -0.56 -10.13 -8.57
CA LEU A 4 -1.06 -9.38 -9.72
C LEU A 4 -0.17 -8.21 -10.13
N LEU A 5 1.00 -8.04 -9.50
CA LEU A 5 1.96 -6.98 -9.85
C LEU A 5 2.68 -7.23 -11.19
N ILE A 6 2.56 -8.42 -11.79
CA ILE A 6 3.30 -8.80 -13.01
C ILE A 6 2.42 -9.51 -14.06
N ASP A 7 1.13 -9.73 -13.81
CA ASP A 7 0.21 -10.22 -14.83
C ASP A 7 -0.46 -9.01 -15.51
N THR A 8 0.31 -8.32 -16.34
CA THR A 8 -0.06 -7.06 -17.01
C THR A 8 -0.94 -7.26 -18.25
N ASP A 9 -1.20 -8.50 -18.67
CA ASP A 9 -1.90 -8.77 -19.93
C ASP A 9 -3.44 -8.58 -19.84
N SER A 10 -4.00 -8.27 -18.66
CA SER A 10 -5.47 -8.18 -18.48
C SER A 10 -6.01 -6.81 -18.03
N LEU A 11 -5.18 -5.78 -17.82
CA LEU A 11 -5.64 -4.48 -17.30
C LEU A 11 -5.41 -3.29 -18.24
N MET A 12 -5.50 -3.51 -19.56
CA MET A 12 -5.46 -2.47 -20.59
C MET A 12 -6.88 -2.17 -21.09
N HIS A 13 -7.66 -1.40 -20.32
CA HIS A 13 -8.74 -0.52 -20.78
C HIS A 13 -9.45 0.11 -19.57
N TYR A 14 -8.84 1.15 -19.00
CA TYR A 14 -9.60 2.14 -18.23
C TYR A 14 -9.30 3.52 -18.83
N ASP A 15 -10.34 4.09 -19.46
CA ASP A 15 -10.38 5.47 -19.91
C ASP A 15 -10.26 6.40 -18.70
N ASP A 16 -9.14 7.11 -18.61
CA ASP A 16 -8.97 8.24 -17.70
C ASP A 16 -9.76 9.43 -18.27
N ARG A 17 -10.92 9.72 -17.66
CA ARG A 17 -11.51 11.06 -17.68
C ARG A 17 -11.61 11.60 -16.27
N ASP A 18 -11.05 12.80 -16.14
CA ASP A 18 -11.23 13.82 -15.11
C ASP A 18 -10.40 13.72 -13.82
N SER A 19 -9.23 14.35 -13.83
CA SER A 19 -8.94 15.44 -12.88
C SER A 19 -7.72 16.26 -13.27
N SER A 20 -7.99 17.53 -13.56
CA SER A 20 -7.05 18.59 -13.86
C SER A 20 -6.16 18.96 -12.67
N ALA A 21 -4.88 18.64 -12.77
CA ALA A 21 -3.78 19.41 -12.17
C ALA A 21 -2.61 19.35 -13.15
N SER A 22 -2.36 20.45 -13.85
CA SER A 22 -1.31 20.57 -14.86
C SER A 22 0.06 20.70 -14.19
N GLU A 23 0.78 19.59 -14.07
CA GLU A 23 2.23 19.57 -14.01
C GLU A 23 2.73 19.02 -15.33
N SER A 24 3.64 19.76 -15.98
CA SER A 24 4.21 19.40 -17.29
C SER A 24 5.05 18.13 -17.16
N GLU A 25 4.49 17.00 -17.58
CA GLU A 25 5.19 15.74 -17.80
C GLU A 25 6.03 15.86 -19.08
N ASP A 26 7.29 16.25 -18.93
CA ASP A 26 8.30 15.97 -19.94
C ASP A 26 8.68 14.49 -19.85
N ASP A 27 8.22 13.75 -20.85
CA ASP A 27 8.35 12.32 -21.06
C ASP A 27 9.82 11.85 -21.04
N ILE A 28 10.22 11.21 -19.94
CA ILE A 28 11.32 10.24 -19.93
C ILE A 28 10.71 8.90 -20.37
N ILE A 29 10.58 8.70 -21.69
CA ILE A 29 10.32 7.38 -22.27
C ILE A 29 11.62 6.59 -22.15
N LEU A 30 11.89 6.07 -20.96
CA LEU A 30 12.74 4.89 -20.82
C LEU A 30 12.03 3.75 -21.54
N ASP A 31 12.77 2.95 -22.30
CA ASP A 31 12.25 1.81 -23.06
C ASP A 31 11.64 0.78 -22.10
N GLU A 32 10.38 1.02 -21.74
CA GLU A 32 9.55 0.27 -20.81
C GLU A 32 9.57 -1.23 -21.13
N LYS A 33 9.66 -1.55 -22.43
CA LYS A 33 9.77 -2.91 -22.95
C LYS A 33 11.06 -3.61 -22.54
N SER A 34 12.18 -2.89 -22.43
CA SER A 34 13.49 -3.47 -22.10
C SER A 34 13.59 -3.87 -20.63
N VAL A 35 13.08 -3.02 -19.73
CA VAL A 35 13.01 -3.33 -18.29
C VAL A 35 12.01 -4.45 -18.02
N GLU A 36 10.86 -4.42 -18.69
CA GLU A 36 9.84 -5.46 -18.60
C GLU A 36 10.37 -6.81 -19.09
N GLN A 37 11.10 -6.83 -20.20
CA GLN A 37 11.67 -8.06 -20.77
C GLN A 37 12.79 -8.66 -19.89
N ALA A 38 13.62 -7.81 -19.26
CA ALA A 38 14.64 -8.26 -18.31
C ALA A 38 14.02 -8.89 -17.05
N LEU A 39 12.97 -8.27 -16.51
CA LEU A 39 12.22 -8.80 -15.36
C LEU A 39 11.49 -10.10 -15.71
N ARG A 40 10.84 -10.18 -16.89
CA ARG A 40 10.17 -11.40 -17.37
C ARG A 40 11.16 -12.57 -17.53
N SER A 41 12.36 -12.33 -18.05
CA SER A 41 13.40 -13.36 -18.21
C SER A 41 13.92 -13.91 -16.86
N LEU A 42 14.11 -13.02 -15.88
CA LEU A 42 14.49 -13.38 -14.52
C LEU A 42 13.38 -14.20 -13.83
N LEU A 43 12.14 -13.73 -13.89
CA LEU A 43 11.00 -14.38 -13.24
C LEU A 43 10.68 -15.75 -13.84
N SER A 44 10.72 -15.88 -15.17
CA SER A 44 10.48 -17.16 -15.86
C SER A 44 11.60 -18.19 -15.69
N SER A 45 12.82 -17.76 -15.34
CA SER A 45 13.88 -18.68 -14.92
C SER A 45 13.69 -19.19 -13.49
N LEU A 46 12.96 -18.44 -12.66
CA LEU A 46 12.73 -18.73 -11.24
C LEU A 46 11.41 -19.47 -10.98
N GLU A 47 10.38 -19.24 -11.79
CA GLU A 47 9.10 -19.95 -11.73
C GLU A 47 9.22 -21.43 -12.13
N ARG A 48 10.25 -21.80 -12.90
CA ARG A 48 10.50 -23.19 -13.28
C ARG A 48 10.91 -24.09 -12.11
N ASP A 49 11.29 -23.53 -10.96
CA ASP A 49 11.82 -24.30 -9.83
C ASP A 49 10.87 -24.44 -8.63
N HIS A 50 9.77 -23.67 -8.52
CA HIS A 50 8.91 -23.72 -7.32
C HIS A 50 7.41 -23.48 -7.57
N VAL A 51 6.70 -24.55 -7.91
CA VAL A 51 5.23 -24.62 -7.82
C VAL A 51 4.84 -25.06 -6.40
N ASN A 52 4.61 -24.12 -5.47
CA ASN A 52 3.85 -24.37 -4.24
C ASN A 52 3.25 -23.08 -3.67
N GLU A 53 1.97 -23.14 -3.31
CA GLU A 53 1.03 -22.03 -3.13
C GLU A 53 1.22 -21.16 -1.85
N SER A 54 2.42 -20.66 -1.54
CA SER A 54 2.64 -19.67 -0.45
C SER A 54 3.20 -18.33 -0.98
N LEU A 55 2.32 -17.55 -1.60
CA LEU A 55 2.66 -16.68 -2.74
C LEU A 55 3.08 -15.20 -2.53
N PRO A 56 3.23 -14.60 -1.32
CA PRO A 56 3.91 -13.30 -1.20
C PRO A 56 5.30 -13.36 -0.58
N LEU A 57 5.61 -14.36 0.27
CA LEU A 57 6.93 -14.50 0.89
C LEU A 57 8.01 -14.87 -0.14
N ASN A 58 7.64 -15.67 -1.14
CA ASN A 58 8.59 -16.20 -2.11
C ASN A 58 9.31 -15.08 -2.91
N LYS A 59 8.59 -14.03 -3.34
CA LYS A 59 9.20 -12.93 -4.11
C LYS A 59 10.14 -12.06 -3.27
N LYS A 60 9.80 -11.77 -2.01
CA LYS A 60 10.69 -11.05 -1.10
C LYS A 60 11.96 -11.87 -0.83
N GLN A 61 11.80 -13.16 -0.50
CA GLN A 61 12.92 -14.07 -0.24
C GLN A 61 13.81 -14.22 -1.47
N LEU A 62 13.22 -14.21 -2.66
CA LEU A 62 13.95 -14.20 -3.91
C LEU A 62 14.82 -12.94 -4.04
N LEU A 63 14.25 -11.74 -3.84
CA LEU A 63 15.03 -10.51 -3.91
C LEU A 63 16.13 -10.48 -2.84
N GLU A 64 15.84 -10.94 -1.61
CA GLU A 64 16.83 -11.08 -0.54
C GLU A 64 17.96 -12.05 -0.94
N SER A 65 17.63 -13.18 -1.57
CA SER A 65 18.59 -14.16 -2.07
C SER A 65 19.46 -13.61 -3.20
N VAL A 66 18.86 -12.85 -4.13
CA VAL A 66 19.59 -12.14 -5.18
C VAL A 66 20.57 -11.15 -4.55
N LEU A 67 20.11 -10.32 -3.60
CA LEU A 67 20.96 -9.35 -2.90
C LEU A 67 22.11 -10.02 -2.15
N SER A 68 21.85 -11.11 -1.42
CA SER A 68 22.90 -11.82 -0.67
C SER A 68 23.92 -12.51 -1.57
N SER A 69 23.48 -12.98 -2.73
CA SER A 69 24.31 -13.75 -3.67
C SER A 69 25.03 -12.87 -4.70
N TYR A 70 24.57 -11.64 -4.94
CA TYR A 70 25.04 -10.80 -6.05
C TYR A 70 26.54 -10.48 -5.97
N SER A 71 27.06 -10.17 -4.78
CA SER A 71 28.50 -9.91 -4.58
C SER A 71 29.34 -11.15 -4.91
N THR A 72 28.89 -12.32 -4.47
CA THR A 72 29.54 -13.61 -4.75
C THR A 72 29.53 -13.92 -6.24
N LEU A 73 28.38 -13.74 -6.91
CA LEU A 73 28.25 -13.94 -8.35
C LEU A 73 29.12 -12.96 -9.14
N THR A 74 29.20 -11.70 -8.72
CA THR A 74 30.05 -10.68 -9.33
C THR A 74 31.53 -11.04 -9.20
N ASN A 75 31.95 -11.52 -8.03
CA ASN A 75 33.33 -11.98 -7.81
C ASN A 75 33.68 -13.17 -8.71
N ILE A 76 32.82 -14.20 -8.76
CA ILE A 76 33.03 -15.38 -9.61
C ILE A 76 33.07 -14.98 -11.09
N ALA A 77 32.18 -14.08 -11.53
CA ALA A 77 32.16 -13.59 -12.90
C ALA A 77 33.42 -12.77 -13.23
N SER A 78 33.93 -11.98 -12.28
CA SER A 78 35.18 -11.23 -12.41
C SER A 78 36.38 -12.15 -12.54
N GLU A 79 36.51 -13.15 -11.66
CA GLU A 79 37.58 -14.15 -11.69
C GLU A 79 37.62 -14.93 -13.01
N LYS A 80 36.45 -15.17 -13.62
CA LYS A 80 36.30 -15.90 -14.88
C LYS A 80 36.35 -15.02 -16.13
N GLY A 81 36.52 -13.70 -16.00
CA GLY A 81 36.45 -12.75 -17.13
C GLY A 81 35.07 -12.68 -17.81
N ALA A 82 34.02 -13.08 -17.11
CA ALA A 82 32.65 -13.22 -17.60
C ALA A 82 31.69 -12.12 -17.08
N LEU A 83 32.21 -11.00 -16.59
CA LEU A 83 31.41 -9.88 -16.07
C LEU A 83 30.38 -9.35 -17.07
N HIS A 84 30.71 -9.37 -18.37
CA HIS A 84 29.82 -8.92 -19.44
C HIS A 84 28.54 -9.77 -19.60
N ILE A 85 28.53 -10.98 -19.03
CA ILE A 85 27.37 -11.88 -19.05
C ILE A 85 26.39 -11.56 -17.91
N LEU A 86 26.88 -10.93 -16.83
CA LEU A 86 26.05 -10.63 -15.68
C LEU A 86 25.17 -9.40 -15.99
N PRO A 87 23.83 -9.47 -15.82
CA PRO A 87 22.99 -8.30 -15.97
C PRO A 87 23.42 -7.24 -14.96
N THR A 88 23.48 -5.98 -15.40
CA THR A 88 23.71 -4.84 -14.52
C THR A 88 22.49 -4.67 -13.62
N ILE A 89 22.55 -5.22 -12.41
CA ILE A 89 21.49 -5.06 -11.41
C ILE A 89 21.84 -3.85 -10.55
N ASP A 90 20.93 -2.89 -10.47
CA ASP A 90 21.01 -1.83 -9.48
C ASP A 90 20.65 -2.38 -8.09
N VAL A 91 21.68 -2.82 -7.37
CA VAL A 91 21.58 -3.37 -6.01
C VAL A 91 20.90 -2.39 -5.05
N SER A 92 21.10 -1.08 -5.24
CA SER A 92 20.50 -0.05 -4.39
C SER A 92 18.99 -0.03 -4.57
N THR A 93 18.53 0.00 -5.83
CA THR A 93 17.09 -0.06 -6.16
C THR A 93 16.47 -1.37 -5.68
N VAL A 94 17.12 -2.52 -5.90
CA VAL A 94 16.59 -3.82 -5.43
C VAL A 94 16.50 -3.87 -3.90
N ALA A 95 17.49 -3.35 -3.18
CA ALA A 95 17.46 -3.26 -1.72
C ALA A 95 16.32 -2.34 -1.24
N ALA A 96 16.13 -1.18 -1.88
CA ALA A 96 15.04 -0.27 -1.58
C ALA A 96 13.68 -0.92 -1.82
N ILE A 97 13.47 -1.60 -2.95
CA ILE A 97 12.24 -2.36 -3.25
C ILE A 97 12.02 -3.45 -2.20
N THR A 98 13.07 -4.19 -1.84
CA THR A 98 12.99 -5.25 -0.80
C THR A 98 12.54 -4.67 0.54
N SER A 99 13.04 -3.48 0.90
CA SER A 99 12.65 -2.79 2.14
C SER A 99 11.16 -2.41 2.16
N LEU A 100 10.57 -2.10 1.00
CA LEU A 100 9.16 -1.74 0.88
C LEU A 100 8.23 -2.89 1.32
N PHE A 101 8.65 -4.15 1.27
CA PHE A 101 7.84 -5.29 1.70
C PHE A 101 7.68 -5.40 3.24
N THR A 102 8.54 -4.74 4.02
CA THR A 102 8.49 -4.80 5.48
C THR A 102 7.20 -4.18 6.05
N PRO A 103 6.78 -2.95 5.64
CA PRO A 103 5.46 -2.41 5.99
C PRO A 103 4.30 -3.37 5.70
N TRP A 104 4.31 -4.07 4.57
CA TRP A 104 3.25 -5.02 4.20
C TRP A 104 3.21 -6.22 5.13
N LYS A 105 4.37 -6.81 5.42
CA LYS A 105 4.48 -7.92 6.37
C LYS A 105 3.88 -7.51 7.73
N ASN A 106 4.29 -6.35 8.25
CA ASN A 106 3.80 -5.84 9.52
C ASN A 106 2.29 -5.59 9.50
N VAL A 107 1.74 -5.07 8.40
CA VAL A 107 0.29 -4.88 8.23
C VAL A 107 -0.45 -6.20 8.19
N ILE A 108 0.03 -7.18 7.43
CA ILE A 108 -0.58 -8.51 7.31
C ILE A 108 -0.61 -9.18 8.68
N GLU A 109 0.52 -9.22 9.40
CA GLU A 109 0.60 -9.81 10.74
C GLU A 109 -0.37 -9.13 11.72
N ARG A 110 -0.47 -7.80 11.67
CA ARG A 110 -1.42 -7.07 12.54
C ARG A 110 -2.87 -7.34 12.18
N VAL A 111 -3.21 -7.42 10.90
CA VAL A 111 -4.59 -7.65 10.43
C VAL A 111 -5.01 -9.11 10.66
N GLN A 112 -4.07 -10.06 10.59
CA GLN A 112 -4.32 -11.48 10.80
C GLN A 112 -4.16 -11.92 12.26
N ALA A 113 -3.89 -10.99 13.19
CA ALA A 113 -3.74 -11.31 14.60
C ALA A 113 -5.03 -11.94 15.16
N THR A 114 -4.98 -13.26 15.43
CA THR A 114 -6.15 -14.10 15.76
C THR A 114 -6.88 -13.71 17.04
N ASN A 115 -6.20 -12.99 17.94
CA ASN A 115 -6.70 -12.70 19.29
C ASN A 115 -7.40 -11.35 19.42
N THR A 116 -7.46 -10.54 18.35
CA THR A 116 -8.06 -9.20 18.41
C THR A 116 -8.86 -8.89 17.15
N PRO A 117 -10.07 -8.31 17.25
CA PRO A 117 -10.83 -7.89 16.08
C PRO A 117 -10.01 -6.86 15.30
N SER A 118 -9.63 -7.15 14.06
CA SER A 118 -8.70 -6.33 13.28
C SER A 118 -9.39 -5.39 12.27
N LEU A 119 -10.71 -5.48 12.14
CA LEU A 119 -11.43 -4.69 11.13
C LEU A 119 -11.21 -3.17 11.28
N HIS A 120 -11.11 -2.70 12.53
CA HIS A 120 -10.90 -1.29 12.85
C HIS A 120 -9.52 -0.75 12.45
N ILE A 121 -8.52 -1.61 12.24
CA ILE A 121 -7.18 -1.16 11.81
C ILE A 121 -7.03 -1.14 10.28
N VAL A 122 -7.94 -1.75 9.52
CA VAL A 122 -7.83 -1.89 8.05
C VAL A 122 -7.65 -0.54 7.37
N VAL A 123 -8.49 0.45 7.70
CA VAL A 123 -8.39 1.81 7.15
C VAL A 123 -7.03 2.44 7.46
N THR A 124 -6.57 2.35 8.71
CA THR A 124 -5.29 2.95 9.11
C THR A 124 -4.09 2.24 8.47
N SER A 125 -4.19 0.93 8.27
CA SER A 125 -3.17 0.13 7.59
C SER A 125 -3.11 0.43 6.10
N TYR A 126 -4.25 0.61 5.44
CA TYR A 126 -4.33 1.05 4.05
C TYR A 126 -3.58 2.38 3.85
N TRP A 127 -3.89 3.39 4.67
CA TRP A 127 -3.20 4.68 4.59
C TRP A 127 -1.72 4.63 4.93
N TYR A 128 -1.34 3.78 5.89
CA TYR A 128 0.07 3.55 6.19
C TYR A 128 0.83 3.01 4.98
N LEU A 129 0.27 2.04 4.27
CA LEU A 129 0.89 1.49 3.06
C LEU A 129 0.98 2.53 1.95
N PHE A 130 -0.07 3.35 1.76
CA PHE A 130 -0.03 4.47 0.81
C PHE A 130 1.11 5.45 1.10
N GLU A 131 1.27 5.82 2.37
CA GLU A 131 2.33 6.73 2.82
C GLU A 131 3.73 6.15 2.56
N CYS A 132 3.94 4.85 2.79
CA CYS A 132 5.21 4.20 2.48
C CYS A 132 5.56 4.20 0.98
N LEU A 133 4.56 4.38 0.12
CA LEU A 133 4.74 4.44 -1.33
C LEU A 133 4.81 5.87 -1.87
N VAL A 134 4.70 6.90 -1.02
CA VAL A 134 4.88 8.28 -1.46
C VAL A 134 6.32 8.45 -1.97
N VAL A 135 6.43 9.08 -3.14
CA VAL A 135 7.72 9.48 -3.71
C VAL A 135 8.17 10.75 -3.00
N THR A 136 9.33 10.68 -2.38
CA THR A 136 9.94 11.82 -1.68
C THR A 136 10.57 12.78 -2.69
N LYS A 137 10.81 14.04 -2.26
CA LYS A 137 11.49 15.04 -3.10
C LYS A 137 12.91 14.60 -3.47
N ASP A 138 13.59 13.95 -2.54
CA ASP A 138 14.96 13.45 -2.74
C ASP A 138 14.98 12.32 -3.77
N GLU A 139 14.04 11.38 -3.69
CA GLU A 139 13.88 10.34 -4.72
C GLU A 139 13.57 10.96 -6.09
N ALA A 140 12.65 11.93 -6.16
CA ALA A 140 12.30 12.58 -7.43
C ALA A 140 13.47 13.35 -8.08
N ALA A 141 14.41 13.86 -7.29
CA ALA A 141 15.61 14.52 -7.78
C ALA A 141 16.70 13.54 -8.23
N ASP A 142 16.67 12.30 -7.74
CA ASP A 142 17.66 11.28 -8.04
C ASP A 142 17.30 10.48 -9.30
N LYS A 143 18.05 10.70 -10.39
CA LYS A 143 17.89 9.94 -11.64
C LYS A 143 18.11 8.43 -11.45
N ALA A 144 18.95 8.02 -10.49
CA ALA A 144 19.17 6.61 -10.20
C ALA A 144 17.94 5.96 -9.54
N ALA A 145 17.07 6.73 -8.88
CA ALA A 145 15.86 6.24 -8.22
C ALA A 145 14.69 5.96 -9.18
N THR A 146 14.86 6.13 -10.49
CA THR A 146 13.76 5.99 -11.47
C THR A 146 13.03 4.64 -11.37
N GLY A 147 13.76 3.54 -11.19
CA GLY A 147 13.17 2.21 -11.03
C GLY A 147 12.33 2.09 -9.75
N LEU A 148 12.79 2.67 -8.65
CA LEU A 148 12.08 2.69 -7.37
C LEU A 148 10.81 3.56 -7.44
N ILE A 149 10.90 4.73 -8.07
CA ILE A 149 9.77 5.64 -8.28
C ILE A 149 8.67 4.95 -9.08
N PHE A 150 9.04 4.32 -10.20
CA PHE A 150 8.11 3.55 -11.01
C PHE A 150 7.43 2.45 -10.18
N PHE A 151 8.22 1.67 -9.44
CA PHE A 151 7.68 0.61 -8.58
C PHE A 151 6.69 1.14 -7.53
N LYS A 152 7.03 2.24 -6.85
CA LYS A 152 6.16 2.88 -5.85
C LYS A 152 4.84 3.34 -6.46
N ARG A 153 4.89 4.08 -7.57
CA ARG A 153 3.70 4.59 -8.28
C ARG A 153 2.81 3.44 -8.76
N ARG A 154 3.40 2.41 -9.37
CA ARG A 154 2.65 1.24 -9.85
C ARG A 154 2.00 0.47 -8.69
N THR A 155 2.71 0.32 -7.58
CA THR A 155 2.18 -0.34 -6.38
C THR A 155 1.02 0.47 -5.79
N GLN A 156 1.07 1.80 -5.79
CA GLN A 156 -0.04 2.65 -5.35
C GLN A 156 -1.28 2.45 -6.22
N GLN A 157 -1.13 2.48 -7.55
CA GLN A 157 -2.24 2.25 -8.48
C GLN A 157 -2.90 0.90 -8.22
N LEU A 158 -2.10 -0.16 -8.10
CA LEU A 158 -2.60 -1.50 -7.84
C LEU A 158 -3.25 -1.64 -6.46
N LEU A 159 -2.72 -0.96 -5.44
CA LEU A 159 -3.36 -0.94 -4.12
C LEU A 159 -4.74 -0.27 -4.19
N ARG A 160 -4.91 0.83 -4.95
CA ARG A 160 -6.24 1.45 -5.17
C ARG A 160 -7.19 0.51 -5.92
N ALA A 161 -6.71 -0.09 -7.00
CA ALA A 161 -7.53 -0.91 -7.88
C ALA A 161 -8.00 -2.21 -7.20
N MET A 162 -7.13 -2.83 -6.40
CA MET A 162 -7.41 -4.13 -5.80
C MET A 162 -7.99 -4.07 -4.40
N PHE A 163 -7.86 -2.93 -3.70
CA PHE A 163 -8.27 -2.82 -2.31
C PHE A 163 -9.27 -1.68 -2.13
N SER A 164 -10.56 -2.02 -2.13
CA SER A 164 -11.64 -1.09 -1.84
C SER A 164 -12.01 -1.09 -0.35
N LEU A 165 -11.95 0.09 0.27
CA LEU A 165 -12.39 0.27 1.66
C LEU A 165 -13.92 0.35 1.72
N HIS A 166 -14.56 -0.76 2.06
CA HIS A 166 -16.00 -0.81 2.37
C HIS A 166 -16.37 0.04 3.60
N ASP A 167 -17.57 0.60 3.63
CA ASP A 167 -18.20 1.34 4.75
C ASP A 167 -17.98 0.69 6.13
N LEU A 168 -18.02 -0.64 6.22
CA LEU A 168 -17.82 -1.34 7.49
C LEU A 168 -16.41 -1.13 8.05
N HIS A 169 -15.39 -1.03 7.19
CA HIS A 169 -14.02 -0.70 7.60
C HIS A 169 -13.97 0.71 8.21
N TRP A 170 -14.66 1.67 7.60
CA TRP A 170 -14.74 3.06 8.08
C TRP A 170 -15.47 3.16 9.41
N ILE A 171 -16.64 2.53 9.52
CA ILE A 171 -17.42 2.47 10.76
C ILE A 171 -16.58 1.84 11.87
N ALA A 172 -15.97 0.68 11.62
CA ALA A 172 -15.13 0.00 12.61
C ALA A 172 -13.95 0.87 13.06
N ALA A 173 -13.31 1.59 12.13
CA ALA A 173 -12.19 2.48 12.44
C ALA A 173 -12.61 3.70 13.28
N ILE A 174 -13.82 4.25 13.06
CA ILE A 174 -14.37 5.35 13.87
C ILE A 174 -14.77 4.88 15.27
N LEU A 175 -15.40 3.71 15.37
CA LEU A 175 -15.85 3.17 16.65
C LEU A 175 -14.69 2.84 17.61
N ASN A 176 -13.49 2.61 17.10
CA ASN A 176 -12.32 2.41 17.94
C ASN A 176 -11.68 3.76 18.35
N PRO A 177 -11.57 4.06 19.67
CA PRO A 177 -11.03 5.32 20.17
C PRO A 177 -9.61 5.65 19.71
N ARG A 178 -8.79 4.63 19.43
CA ARG A 178 -7.39 4.79 18.99
C ARG A 178 -7.28 5.19 17.53
N THR A 179 -8.24 4.82 16.70
CA THR A 179 -8.23 5.05 15.25
C THR A 179 -9.25 6.09 14.80
N ARG A 180 -10.17 6.51 15.67
CA ARG A 180 -11.28 7.44 15.35
C ARG A 180 -10.88 8.76 14.69
N MET A 181 -9.67 9.24 14.95
CA MET A 181 -9.19 10.50 14.38
C MET A 181 -8.83 10.36 12.90
N LEU A 182 -8.62 9.13 12.41
CA LEU A 182 -8.23 8.82 11.03
C LEU A 182 -7.14 9.78 10.53
N LYS A 183 -6.04 9.92 11.28
CA LYS A 183 -5.02 10.97 11.10
C LYS A 183 -4.43 11.10 9.69
N ARG A 184 -4.55 10.05 8.88
CA ARG A 184 -4.00 9.95 7.52
C ARG A 184 -5.05 9.98 6.42
N ALA A 185 -6.33 9.96 6.78
CA ALA A 185 -7.43 10.10 5.83
C ALA A 185 -7.64 11.59 5.50
N THR A 186 -8.09 11.85 4.28
CA THR A 186 -8.46 13.19 3.82
C THR A 186 -9.69 13.72 4.58
N ASP A 187 -9.92 15.02 4.55
CA ASP A 187 -11.09 15.64 5.18
C ASP A 187 -12.41 15.10 4.63
N VAL A 188 -12.43 14.82 3.32
CA VAL A 188 -13.58 14.22 2.62
C VAL A 188 -13.88 12.84 3.19
N GLU A 189 -12.86 11.99 3.31
CA GLU A 189 -13.00 10.62 3.84
C GLU A 189 -13.37 10.62 5.33
N ARG A 190 -12.77 11.52 6.11
CA ARG A 190 -13.15 11.69 7.53
C ARG A 190 -14.61 12.11 7.66
N THR A 191 -15.07 13.02 6.80
CA THR A 191 -16.47 13.45 6.77
C THR A 191 -17.38 12.28 6.39
N HIS A 192 -17.05 11.55 5.32
CA HIS A 192 -17.77 10.37 4.89
C HIS A 192 -17.90 9.32 6.00
N ALA A 193 -16.80 8.96 6.66
CA ALA A 193 -16.79 7.98 7.75
C ALA A 193 -17.66 8.42 8.94
N ASN A 194 -17.63 9.70 9.31
CA ASN A 194 -18.50 10.23 10.36
C ASN A 194 -19.98 10.21 9.96
N CYS A 195 -20.30 10.49 8.69
CA CYS A 195 -21.67 10.39 8.17
C CYS A 195 -22.20 8.96 8.22
N LEU A 196 -21.38 7.96 7.86
CA LEU A 196 -21.75 6.55 7.96
C LEU A 196 -22.14 6.15 9.39
N VAL A 197 -21.32 6.52 10.38
CA VAL A 197 -21.61 6.20 11.78
C VAL A 197 -22.87 6.91 12.26
N LYS A 198 -23.07 8.18 11.91
CA LYS A 198 -24.30 8.90 12.25
C LYS A 198 -25.54 8.23 11.64
N ALA A 199 -25.46 7.83 10.37
CA ALA A 199 -26.57 7.16 9.68
C ALA A 199 -26.94 5.83 10.36
N GLU A 200 -25.95 5.01 10.73
CA GLU A 200 -26.20 3.76 11.44
C GLU A 200 -26.76 3.97 12.85
N ILE A 201 -26.28 4.99 13.59
CA ILE A 201 -26.86 5.35 14.90
C ILE A 201 -28.33 5.77 14.74
N THR A 202 -28.63 6.65 13.78
CA THR A 202 -30.01 7.09 13.51
C THR A 202 -30.90 5.91 13.18
N LYS A 203 -30.45 5.01 12.31
CA LYS A 203 -31.18 3.79 11.93
C LYS A 203 -31.46 2.88 13.12
N ILE A 204 -30.49 2.68 14.02
CA ILE A 204 -30.68 1.89 15.25
C ILE A 204 -31.74 2.54 16.12
N ILE A 205 -31.69 3.87 16.31
CA ILE A 205 -32.65 4.59 17.14
C ILE A 205 -34.07 4.48 16.58
N GLU A 206 -34.24 4.70 15.27
CA GLU A 206 -35.53 4.56 14.58
C GLU A 206 -36.07 3.13 14.68
N THR A 207 -35.21 2.13 14.44
CA THR A 207 -35.60 0.71 14.46
C THR A 207 -36.05 0.27 15.86
N HIS A 208 -35.36 0.74 16.89
CA HIS A 208 -35.62 0.33 18.28
C HIS A 208 -36.56 1.28 19.04
N GLN A 209 -37.11 2.31 18.36
CA GLN A 209 -37.95 3.34 18.98
C GLN A 209 -37.32 3.93 20.25
N ILE A 210 -36.00 4.14 20.24
CA ILE A 210 -35.30 4.69 21.39
C ILE A 210 -35.73 6.16 21.50
N ASP A 211 -36.50 6.48 22.54
CA ASP A 211 -36.96 7.84 22.77
C ASP A 211 -35.75 8.75 23.05
N TYR A 212 -35.51 9.70 22.14
CA TYR A 212 -34.47 10.73 22.25
C TYR A 212 -34.63 11.61 23.49
N ASN A 213 -35.83 11.66 24.08
CA ASN A 213 -36.11 12.40 25.31
C ASN A 213 -35.79 11.62 26.59
N SER A 214 -35.21 10.42 26.48
CA SER A 214 -34.77 9.66 27.65
C SER A 214 -33.61 10.40 28.36
N PRO A 215 -33.67 10.64 29.69
CA PRO A 215 -32.71 11.47 30.43
C PRO A 215 -31.24 10.99 30.40
N LEU A 216 -30.96 9.82 29.84
CA LEU A 216 -29.62 9.23 29.78
C LEU A 216 -28.70 9.89 28.75
N LEU A 217 -29.23 10.68 27.80
CA LEU A 217 -28.44 11.36 26.76
C LEU A 217 -28.32 12.88 26.96
N SER A 218 -28.97 13.46 27.97
CA SER A 218 -28.98 14.91 28.23
C SER A 218 -27.84 15.42 29.13
N SER A 219 -26.98 14.53 29.64
CA SER A 219 -25.85 14.90 30.51
C SER A 219 -24.62 15.34 29.68
N GLY A 220 -24.67 16.53 29.07
CA GLY A 220 -23.54 17.05 28.29
C GLY A 220 -23.30 18.55 28.34
N ASN A 221 -24.29 19.36 28.72
CA ASN A 221 -24.15 20.82 28.82
C ASN A 221 -24.17 21.28 30.28
N ALA A 222 -23.22 20.81 31.08
CA ALA A 222 -22.88 21.51 32.32
C ALA A 222 -21.87 22.61 31.96
N SER A 223 -22.41 23.79 31.65
CA SER A 223 -21.69 25.06 31.60
C SER A 223 -20.94 25.27 32.92
N SER A 224 -19.67 24.89 32.97
CA SER A 224 -18.78 25.25 34.06
C SER A 224 -18.33 26.70 33.85
N SER A 225 -19.10 27.64 34.40
CA SER A 225 -18.60 28.99 34.65
C SER A 225 -17.47 28.90 35.69
N PRO A 226 -16.30 29.50 35.46
CA PRO A 226 -15.26 29.56 36.48
C PRO A 226 -15.67 30.58 37.56
N PRO A 227 -15.39 30.31 38.85
CA PRO A 227 -15.69 31.25 39.92
C PRO A 227 -14.68 32.41 39.95
N SER A 228 -15.27 33.60 39.97
CA SER A 228 -14.81 34.93 40.43
C SER A 228 -13.68 35.64 39.69
#